data_AF-A0A392NQZ4-F1
#
_entry.id   AF-A0A392NQZ4-F1
#
_cell.length_a   1.000
_cell.length_b   1.000
_cell.length_c   1.000
_cell.angle_alpha   90.00
_cell.angle_beta   90.00
_cell.angle_gamma   90.00
#
_symmetry.space_group_name_H-M   'P 1'
#
loop_
_entity.id
_entity.type
_entity.pdbx_description
1 polymer ?
#
loop_
_entity_poly.entity_id
_entity_poly.type
_entity_poly.pdbx_seq_one_letter_code
_entity_poly.pdbx_strand_id
1 'polypeptide(L)'
;KYAAVKVQFKDGTPYEVIERKGLDIVRRDWSLLAKDLGDFCLTQILSGGSCEDVVESIHNSLMKVQEEMRNGQVALEKYVITKTLTKPPEAYPDAKNQPHVLVAQRLKQQGYTSGCSVG
;
A
#
# COMPACT_ATOMS: atom_id res chain seq x y z
N LYS A 1 3.66 11.86 -11.11
CA LYS A 1 2.96 11.35 -9.91
C LYS A 1 2.53 12.57 -9.09
N TYR A 2 1.31 12.63 -8.56
CA TYR A 2 0.85 13.77 -7.75
C TYR A 2 -0.23 13.37 -6.75
N ALA A 3 -0.46 14.25 -5.77
CA ALA A 3 -1.69 14.34 -5.01
C ALA A 3 -2.06 15.80 -4.76
N ALA A 4 -3.35 16.09 -4.68
CA ALA A 4 -3.87 17.45 -4.51
C ALA A 4 -5.25 17.43 -3.84
N VAL A 5 -5.66 18.57 -3.28
CA VAL A 5 -7.04 18.82 -2.86
C VAL A 5 -7.80 19.41 -4.04
N LYS A 6 -8.85 18.71 -4.48
CA LYS A 6 -9.75 19.13 -5.54
C LYS A 6 -11.03 19.69 -4.92
N VAL A 7 -11.42 20.89 -5.30
CA VAL A 7 -12.73 21.45 -4.96
C VAL A 7 -13.76 20.95 -5.96
N GLN A 8 -14.84 20.36 -5.45
CA GLN A 8 -16.00 19.93 -6.23
C GLN A 8 -17.27 20.60 -5.68
N PHE A 9 -18.36 20.59 -6.45
CA PHE A 9 -19.63 21.19 -6.05
C PHE A 9 -20.72 20.13 -6.06
N LYS A 10 -21.52 20.07 -4.97
CA LYS A 10 -22.74 19.28 -4.89
C LYS A 10 -23.88 20.20 -4.48
N ASP A 11 -24.90 20.32 -5.33
CA ASP A 11 -26.07 21.19 -5.11
C ASP A 11 -25.67 22.65 -4.81
N GLY A 12 -24.64 23.16 -5.49
CA GLY A 12 -24.10 24.51 -5.29
C GLY A 12 -23.17 24.68 -4.08
N THR A 13 -23.01 23.65 -3.23
CA THR A 13 -22.12 23.68 -2.07
C THR A 13 -20.74 23.12 -2.43
N PRO A 14 -19.63 23.87 -2.24
CA PRO A 14 -18.29 23.35 -2.47
C PRO A 14 -17.90 22.34 -1.39
N TYR A 15 -17.20 21.28 -1.79
CA TYR A 15 -16.57 20.33 -0.88
C TYR A 15 -15.21 19.87 -1.44
N GLU A 16 -14.32 19.47 -0.54
CA GLU A 16 -12.95 19.07 -0.87
C GLU A 16 -12.83 17.55 -1.02
N VAL A 17 -12.06 17.12 -2.03
CA VAL A 17 -11.72 15.72 -2.27
C VAL A 17 -10.23 15.60 -2.52
N ILE A 18 -9.56 14.70 -1.81
CA ILE A 18 -8.16 14.40 -2.08
C ILE A 18 -8.08 13.52 -3.34
N GLU A 19 -7.41 14.02 -4.38
CA GLU A 19 -7.08 13.25 -5.58
C GLU A 19 -5.63 12.78 -5.52
N ARG A 20 -5.39 11.53 -5.93
CA ARG A 20 -4.06 10.89 -5.94
C ARG A 20 -3.85 10.16 -7.26
N LYS A 21 -2.74 10.44 -7.95
CA LYS A 21 -2.40 9.77 -9.23
C LYS A 21 -0.96 9.29 -9.27
N GLY A 22 -0.81 7.99 -9.49
CA GLY A 22 0.49 7.34 -9.69
C GLY A 22 1.36 7.23 -8.43
N LEU A 23 0.84 7.59 -7.25
CA LEU A 23 1.52 7.38 -5.98
C LEU A 23 1.62 5.90 -5.64
N ASP A 24 2.62 5.53 -4.84
CA ASP A 24 2.84 4.13 -4.53
C ASP A 24 1.72 3.54 -3.63
N ILE A 25 1.12 4.38 -2.79
CA ILE A 25 -0.07 4.05 -1.96
C ILE A 25 -1.30 3.64 -2.78
N VAL A 26 -1.40 3.99 -4.07
CA VAL A 26 -2.50 3.54 -4.94
C VAL A 26 -2.20 2.24 -5.69
N ARG A 27 -0.99 1.67 -5.52
CA ARG A 27 -0.59 0.44 -6.22
C ARG A 27 -0.99 -0.81 -5.44
N ARG A 28 -1.31 -1.90 -6.14
CA ARG A 28 -1.70 -3.19 -5.51
C ARG A 28 -0.53 -3.94 -4.86
N ASP A 29 0.70 -3.70 -5.31
CA ASP A 29 1.93 -4.36 -4.87
C ASP A 29 2.61 -3.70 -3.66
N TRP A 30 1.85 -2.90 -2.91
CA TRP A 30 2.23 -2.37 -1.61
C TRP A 30 1.30 -2.92 -0.52
N SER A 31 1.88 -3.20 0.64
CA SER A 31 1.14 -3.74 1.78
C SER A 31 0.09 -2.75 2.28
N LEU A 32 -0.96 -3.25 2.92
CA LEU A 32 -2.00 -2.39 3.50
C LEU A 32 -1.42 -1.45 4.56
N LEU A 33 -0.45 -1.92 5.36
CA LEU A 33 0.26 -1.08 6.33
C LEU A 33 0.90 0.15 5.69
N ALA A 34 1.62 -0.03 4.57
CA ALA A 34 2.28 1.06 3.87
C ALA A 34 1.29 2.03 3.24
N LYS A 35 0.14 1.53 2.76
CA LYS A 35 -0.94 2.34 2.21
C LYS A 35 -1.60 3.19 3.28
N ASP A 36 -1.99 2.58 4.39
CA ASP A 36 -2.63 3.27 5.51
C ASP A 36 -1.74 4.42 6.02
N LEU A 37 -0.45 4.12 6.24
CA LEU A 37 0.50 5.10 6.77
C LEU A 37 0.82 6.20 5.74
N GLY A 38 0.98 5.85 4.47
CA GLY A 38 1.19 6.84 3.42
C GLY A 38 -0.04 7.72 3.16
N ASP A 39 -1.25 7.17 3.28
CA ASP A 39 -2.51 7.91 3.22
C ASP A 39 -2.67 8.86 4.40
N PHE A 40 -2.30 8.43 5.61
CA PHE A 40 -2.22 9.30 6.77
C PHE A 40 -1.27 10.48 6.52
N CYS A 41 -0.02 10.20 6.11
CA CYS A 41 0.97 11.23 5.84
C CYS A 41 0.49 12.24 4.80
N LEU A 42 -0.11 11.74 3.71
CA LEU A 42 -0.64 12.60 2.66
C LEU A 42 -1.81 13.46 3.15
N THR A 43 -2.68 12.90 4.00
CA THR A 43 -3.78 13.66 4.62
C THR A 43 -3.25 14.78 5.53
N GLN A 44 -2.19 14.51 6.30
CA GLN A 44 -1.54 15.54 7.12
C GLN A 44 -0.93 16.65 6.24
N ILE A 45 -0.20 16.29 5.17
CA ILE A 45 0.41 17.24 4.23
C ILE A 45 -0.64 18.14 3.57
N LEU A 46 -1.82 17.60 3.25
CA LEU A 46 -2.90 18.32 2.59
C LEU A 46 -3.92 18.95 3.56
N SER A 47 -3.67 18.90 4.87
CA SER A 47 -4.63 19.33 5.91
C SER A 47 -4.78 20.85 6.04
N GLY A 48 -3.82 21.63 5.55
CA GLY A 48 -3.74 23.07 5.80
C GLY A 48 -3.22 23.46 7.18
N GLY A 49 -2.75 22.48 7.98
CA GLY A 49 -2.07 22.73 9.26
C GLY A 49 -0.71 23.43 9.10
N SER A 50 -0.14 23.90 10.22
CA SER A 50 1.20 24.48 10.21
C SER A 50 2.24 23.43 9.80
N CYS A 51 3.36 23.87 9.22
CA CYS A 51 4.42 22.96 8.80
C CYS A 51 4.94 22.14 9.99
N GLU A 52 5.15 22.80 11.12
CA GLU A 52 5.63 22.21 12.36
C GLU A 52 4.68 21.12 12.87
N ASP A 53 3.38 21.42 12.99
CA ASP A 53 2.38 20.45 13.48
C ASP A 53 2.24 19.25 12.55
N VAL A 54 2.26 19.49 11.23
CA VAL A 54 2.17 18.43 10.21
C VAL A 54 3.38 17.49 10.29
N VAL A 55 4.59 18.05 10.41
CA VAL A 55 5.83 17.26 10.51
C VAL A 55 5.84 16.45 11.80
N GLU A 56 5.47 17.06 12.93
CA GLU A 56 5.40 16.38 14.22
C GLU A 56 4.38 15.23 14.20
N SER A 57 3.18 15.47 13.66
CA SER A 57 2.12 14.47 13.53
C SER A 57 2.57 13.26 12.69
N ILE A 58 3.24 13.52 11.56
CA ILE A 58 3.81 12.46 10.71
C ILE A 58 4.88 11.68 11.47
N HIS A 59 5.84 12.38 12.07
CA HIS A 59 6.94 11.77 12.81
C HIS A 59 6.42 10.84 13.92
N ASN A 60 5.48 11.32 14.74
CA ASN A 60 4.90 10.56 15.84
C ASN A 60 4.16 9.30 15.35
N SER A 61 3.44 9.40 14.23
CA SER A 61 2.76 8.24 13.62
C SER A 61 3.75 7.20 13.09
N LEU A 62 4.83 7.62 12.43
CA LEU A 62 5.88 6.73 11.96
C LEU A 62 6.57 6.00 13.12
N MET A 63 6.89 6.71 14.21
CA MET A 63 7.51 6.14 15.41
C MET A 63 6.60 5.10 16.07
N LYS A 64 5.32 5.43 16.25
CA LYS A 64 4.33 4.52 16.82
C LYS A 64 4.20 3.24 15.99
N VAL A 65 4.04 3.36 14.67
CA VAL A 65 3.94 2.19 13.79
C VAL A 65 5.21 1.35 13.86
N GLN A 66 6.39 1.97 13.90
CA GLN A 66 7.66 1.25 14.05
C GLN A 66 7.71 0.43 15.35
N GLU A 67 7.23 0.97 16.47
CA GLU A 67 7.15 0.24 17.74
C GLU A 67 6.17 -0.92 17.67
N GLU A 68 4.95 -0.67 17.18
CA GLU A 68 3.92 -1.69 16.99
C GLU A 68 4.41 -2.85 16.12
N MET A 69 5.17 -2.54 15.05
CA MET A 69 5.77 -3.56 14.18
C MET A 69 6.79 -4.41 14.94
N ARG A 70 7.71 -3.79 15.69
CA ARG A 70 8.75 -4.51 16.44
C ARG A 70 8.19 -5.35 17.58
N ASN A 71 7.08 -4.90 18.17
CA ASN A 71 6.39 -5.59 19.25
C ASN A 71 5.39 -6.65 18.73
N GLY A 72 5.26 -6.84 17.41
CA GLY A 72 4.33 -7.80 16.83
C GLY A 72 2.85 -7.45 17.00
N GLN A 73 2.54 -6.18 17.22
CA GLN A 73 1.17 -5.69 17.46
C GLN A 73 0.40 -5.39 16.18
N VAL A 74 1.10 -5.31 15.04
CA VAL A 74 0.48 -5.13 13.72
C VAL A 74 -0.04 -6.47 13.21
N ALA A 75 -1.33 -6.53 12.88
CA ALA A 75 -1.98 -7.70 12.30
C ALA A 75 -1.28 -8.19 11.01
N LEU A 76 -1.10 -9.51 10.86
CA LEU A 76 -0.35 -10.11 9.76
C LEU A 76 -0.95 -9.76 8.38
N GLU A 77 -2.27 -9.61 8.30
CA GLU A 77 -3.01 -9.25 7.10
C GLU A 77 -2.55 -7.90 6.54
N LYS A 78 -2.10 -6.98 7.41
CA LYS A 78 -1.60 -5.68 6.98
C LYS A 78 -0.28 -5.76 6.22
N TYR A 79 0.47 -6.85 6.35
CA TYR A 79 1.72 -7.09 5.64
C TYR A 79 1.54 -7.77 4.28
N VAL A 80 0.33 -8.22 3.95
CA VAL A 80 0.06 -8.93 2.69
C VAL A 80 0.32 -8.00 1.50
N ILE A 81 1.13 -8.49 0.56
CA ILE A 81 1.41 -7.84 -0.72
C ILE A 81 0.89 -8.73 -1.83
N THR A 82 0.07 -8.17 -2.72
CA THR A 82 -0.50 -8.91 -3.85
C THR A 82 0.18 -8.51 -5.15
N LYS A 83 0.66 -9.51 -5.91
CA LYS A 83 1.22 -9.29 -7.24
C LYS A 83 0.72 -10.38 -8.19
N THR A 84 0.21 -9.94 -9.33
CA THR A 84 -0.31 -10.81 -10.39
C THR A 84 0.82 -11.54 -11.10
N LEU A 85 0.61 -12.83 -11.36
CA LEU A 85 1.41 -13.60 -12.29
C LEU A 85 0.96 -13.31 -13.72
N THR A 86 1.91 -12.93 -14.57
CA THR A 86 1.69 -12.65 -16.00
C THR A 86 1.95 -13.87 -16.89
N LYS A 87 2.56 -14.91 -16.31
CA LYS A 87 2.91 -16.19 -16.95
C LYS A 87 2.75 -17.31 -15.93
N PRO A 88 2.70 -18.59 -16.34
CA PRO A 88 2.77 -19.69 -15.38
C PRO A 88 4.03 -19.59 -14.50
N PRO A 89 4.00 -20.00 -13.22
CA PRO A 89 5.15 -19.90 -12.32
C PRO A 89 6.45 -20.53 -12.85
N GLU A 90 6.35 -21.57 -13.68
CA GLU A 90 7.49 -22.28 -14.29
C GLU A 90 8.13 -21.51 -15.45
N ALA A 91 7.38 -20.58 -16.07
CA ALA A 91 7.83 -19.82 -17.22
C ALA A 91 8.62 -18.55 -16.85
N TYR A 92 8.88 -18.34 -15.56
CA TYR A 92 9.69 -17.24 -15.06
C TYR A 92 11.18 -17.64 -15.00
N PRO A 93 12.05 -17.09 -15.86
CA PRO A 93 13.47 -17.46 -15.88
C PRO A 93 14.22 -17.01 -14.62
N ASP A 94 13.74 -15.95 -13.97
CA ASP A 94 14.31 -15.41 -12.73
C ASP A 94 13.29 -15.46 -11.59
N ALA A 95 12.76 -16.66 -11.32
CA ALA A 95 11.82 -16.87 -10.22
C ALA A 95 12.44 -16.53 -8.84
N LYS A 96 13.75 -16.77 -8.66
CA LYS A 96 14.45 -16.58 -7.37
C LYS A 96 14.42 -15.14 -6.88
N ASN A 97 14.44 -14.16 -7.77
CA ASN A 97 14.35 -12.74 -7.42
C ASN A 97 12.90 -12.21 -7.43
N GLN A 98 11.91 -13.09 -7.58
CA GLN A 98 10.51 -12.72 -7.66
C GLN A 98 9.71 -13.42 -6.56
N PRO A 99 9.55 -12.80 -5.38
CA PRO A 99 8.91 -13.42 -4.21
C PRO A 99 7.53 -14.02 -4.49
N HIS A 100 6.66 -13.29 -5.19
CA HIS A 100 5.34 -13.77 -5.61
C HIS A 100 5.39 -15.04 -6.48
N VAL A 101 6.40 -15.20 -7.33
CA VAL A 101 6.61 -16.41 -8.15
C VAL A 101 7.08 -17.57 -7.27
N LEU A 102 8.01 -17.34 -6.34
CA LEU A 102 8.46 -18.37 -5.41
C LEU A 102 7.31 -18.89 -4.54
N VAL A 103 6.45 -17.99 -4.04
CA VAL A 103 5.26 -18.38 -3.28
C VAL A 103 4.33 -19.23 -4.14
N ALA A 104 4.05 -18.82 -5.38
CA ALA A 104 3.20 -19.60 -6.29
C ALA A 104 3.79 -20.99 -6.61
N GLN A 105 5.11 -21.09 -6.85
CA GLN A 105 5.78 -22.38 -7.06
C GLN A 105 5.66 -23.29 -5.84
N ARG A 106 5.82 -22.76 -4.62
CA ARG A 106 5.68 -23.53 -3.36
C ARG A 106 4.24 -24.00 -3.15
N LEU A 107 3.25 -23.12 -3.39
CA LEU A 107 1.84 -23.48 -3.31
C LEU A 107 1.51 -24.62 -4.28
N LYS A 108 2.00 -24.54 -5.52
CA LYS A 108 1.81 -25.60 -6.52
C LYS A 108 2.48 -26.91 -6.11
N GLN A 109 3.69 -26.87 -5.56
CA GLN A 109 4.36 -28.07 -5.02
C GLN A 109 3.58 -28.72 -3.87
N GLN A 110 2.83 -27.93 -3.10
CA GLN A 110 1.94 -28.39 -2.04
C GLN A 110 0.56 -28.87 -2.56
N GLY A 111 0.32 -28.84 -3.88
CA GLY A 111 -0.92 -29.29 -4.49
C GLY A 111 -2.03 -28.23 -4.57
N TYR A 112 -1.76 -26.98 -4.19
CA TYR A 112 -2.73 -25.88 -4.34
C TYR A 112 -2.82 -25.40 -5.79
N THR A 113 -4.04 -25.11 -6.23
CA THR A 113 -4.34 -24.51 -7.55
C THR A 113 -4.64 -23.02 -7.47
N SER A 114 -5.21 -22.56 -6.35
CA SER A 114 -5.46 -21.15 -6.06
C SER A 114 -4.16 -20.36 -5.93
N GLY A 115 -4.06 -19.20 -6.61
CA GLY A 115 -2.88 -18.35 -6.59
C GLY A 115 -1.70 -18.84 -7.46
N CYS A 116 -1.90 -19.91 -8.23
CA CYS A 116 -0.89 -20.49 -9.12
C CYS A 116 -1.18 -20.27 -10.62
N SER A 117 -2.30 -19.63 -10.95
CA SER A 117 -2.73 -19.32 -12.31
C SER A 117 -2.39 -17.89 -12.72
N VAL A 118 -2.29 -17.66 -14.02
CA VAL A 118 -2.16 -16.32 -14.60
C VAL A 118 -3.47 -15.55 -14.39
N GLY A 119 -3.40 -14.30 -13.93
CA GLY A 119 -4.59 -13.48 -13.65
C GLY A 119 -4.34 -12.30 -12.71
#